data_AF-A0A7C8Z869-F1
#
_entry.id   AF-A0A7C8Z869-F1
#
_cell.length_a   1.000
_cell.length_b   1.000
_cell.length_c   1.000
_cell.angle_alpha   90.00
_cell.angle_beta   90.00
_cell.angle_gamma   90.00
#
_symmetry.space_group_name_H-M   'P 1'
#
loop_
_entity.id
_entity.type
_entity.pdbx_description
1 polymer ?
#
loop_
_entity_poly.entity_id
_entity_poly.type
_entity_poly.pdbx_seq_one_letter_code
_entity_poly.pdbx_strand_id
1 'polypeptide(L)'
;MVREIYKTGGRKFAFLNLPAADCSPSFRALNLNITGSGSCFKGVSSYIIPHNKALVQLVQQLAKKLTGFKYSVYDFYSGSLQRINHPSLYGYKEAKTACCGTGKFRGVFSCGGKRLVKEYELCKNIGDHIFWD
;
A
#
# COMPACT_ATOMS: atom_id res chain seq x y z
N MET A 1 10.69 -11.15 13.73
CA MET A 1 10.60 -11.85 12.43
C MET A 1 11.97 -12.15 11.82
N VAL A 2 12.72 -11.17 11.27
CA VAL A 2 13.97 -11.44 10.51
C VAL A 2 15.00 -12.27 11.30
N ARG A 3 15.25 -11.93 12.57
CA ARG A 3 16.20 -12.66 13.42
C ARG A 3 15.78 -14.11 13.67
N GLU A 4 14.48 -14.38 13.81
CA GLU A 4 13.98 -15.72 14.04
C GLU A 4 14.12 -16.59 12.79
N ILE A 5 13.78 -16.05 11.61
CA ILE A 5 14.01 -16.73 10.33
C ILE A 5 15.51 -16.94 10.09
N TYR A 6 16.36 -16.01 10.53
CA TYR A 6 17.80 -16.16 10.42
C TYR A 6 18.34 -17.28 11.33
N LYS A 7 17.83 -17.41 12.57
CA LYS A 7 18.20 -18.49 13.50
C LYS A 7 17.86 -19.87 12.93
N THR A 8 16.80 -20.00 12.14
CA THR A 8 16.42 -21.25 11.47
C THR A 8 17.17 -21.51 10.15
N GLY A 9 18.15 -20.68 9.79
CA GLY A 9 18.99 -20.88 8.60
C GLY A 9 18.65 -19.97 7.42
N GLY A 10 17.62 -19.13 7.50
CA GLY A 10 17.31 -18.15 6.46
C GLY A 10 18.44 -17.13 6.27
N ARG A 11 18.83 -16.87 5.02
CA ARG A 11 19.95 -15.96 4.69
C ARG A 11 19.61 -14.92 3.63
N LYS A 12 18.56 -15.11 2.85
CA LYS A 12 18.16 -14.21 1.75
C LYS A 12 16.78 -13.65 2.05
N PHE A 13 16.65 -12.33 2.06
CA PHE A 13 15.40 -11.64 2.42
C PHE A 13 15.06 -10.59 1.36
N ALA A 14 13.81 -10.58 0.90
CA ALA A 14 13.28 -9.49 0.10
C ALA A 14 12.33 -8.67 0.98
N PHE A 15 12.51 -7.36 0.98
CA PHE A 15 11.65 -6.43 1.70
C PHE A 15 10.91 -5.54 0.71
N LEU A 16 9.64 -5.28 1.02
CA LEU A 16 8.85 -4.22 0.41
C LEU A 16 8.79 -3.09 1.44
N ASN A 17 9.14 -1.88 1.03
CA ASN A 17 8.76 -0.72 1.84
C ASN A 17 7.22 -0.50 1.74
N LEU A 18 6.66 0.38 2.57
CA LEU A 18 5.24 0.68 2.47
C LEU A 18 4.93 1.33 1.12
N PRO A 19 3.84 0.94 0.43
CA PRO A 19 3.40 1.61 -0.78
C PRO A 19 2.92 3.04 -0.47
N ALA A 20 2.52 3.78 -1.51
CA ALA A 20 1.77 5.04 -1.41
C ALA A 20 0.33 4.79 -0.89
N ALA A 21 0.23 4.20 0.29
CA ALA A 21 -1.03 3.79 0.92
C ALA A 21 -1.90 5.00 1.27
N ASP A 22 -1.29 6.15 1.54
CA ASP A 22 -1.94 7.45 1.71
C ASP A 22 -2.83 7.86 0.52
N CYS A 23 -2.58 7.29 -0.67
CA CYS A 23 -3.40 7.47 -1.86
C CYS A 23 -4.50 6.41 -2.05
N SER A 24 -4.66 5.45 -1.13
CA SER A 24 -5.69 4.41 -1.21
C SER A 24 -7.11 5.00 -1.11
N PRO A 25 -8.13 4.30 -1.63
CA PRO A 25 -9.52 4.75 -1.61
C PRO A 25 -10.02 5.14 -0.20
N SER A 26 -9.70 4.33 0.82
CA SER A 26 -10.08 4.58 2.21
C SER A 26 -9.44 5.84 2.78
N PHE A 27 -8.15 6.08 2.53
CA PHE A 27 -7.48 7.30 2.99
C PHE A 27 -7.89 8.54 2.20
N ARG A 28 -8.25 8.42 0.91
CA ARG A 28 -8.89 9.51 0.15
C ARG A 28 -10.26 9.86 0.71
N ALA A 29 -11.08 8.86 1.04
CA ALA A 29 -12.38 9.07 1.68
C ALA A 29 -12.22 9.74 3.06
N LEU A 30 -11.24 9.30 3.85
CA LEU A 30 -10.93 9.93 5.13
C LEU A 30 -10.46 11.38 4.98
N ASN A 31 -9.54 11.64 4.05
CA ASN A 31 -9.06 13.00 3.77
C ASN A 31 -10.19 13.92 3.31
N LEU A 32 -11.10 13.40 2.47
CA LEU A 32 -12.28 14.13 2.03
C LEU A 32 -13.18 14.50 3.22
N ASN A 33 -13.36 13.59 4.18
CA ASN A 33 -14.17 13.85 5.38
C ASN A 33 -13.51 14.86 6.34
N ILE A 34 -12.18 14.85 6.46
CA ILE A 34 -11.45 15.71 7.41
C ILE A 34 -11.16 17.10 6.82
N THR A 35 -10.77 17.16 5.54
CA THR A 35 -10.23 18.38 4.92
C THR A 35 -11.05 18.88 3.72
N GLY A 36 -12.05 18.12 3.28
CA GLY A 36 -12.77 18.39 2.03
C GLY A 36 -12.00 18.00 0.76
N SER A 37 -10.79 17.42 0.88
CA SER A 37 -9.96 17.04 -0.26
C SER A 37 -9.97 15.54 -0.54
N GLY A 38 -10.36 15.13 -1.76
CA GLY A 38 -10.21 13.75 -2.26
C GLY A 38 -8.81 13.36 -2.73
N SER A 39 -7.80 14.19 -2.40
CA SER A 39 -6.39 13.92 -2.70
C SER A 39 -5.79 12.88 -1.74
N CYS A 40 -4.57 12.43 -2.01
CA CYS A 40 -3.86 11.55 -1.08
C CYS A 40 -3.68 12.21 0.28
N PHE A 41 -3.82 11.43 1.35
CA PHE A 41 -3.86 11.98 2.69
C PHE A 41 -2.46 12.23 3.26
N LYS A 42 -1.99 13.49 3.21
CA LYS A 42 -0.68 13.89 3.74
C LYS A 42 -0.46 13.50 5.21
N GLY A 43 -1.53 13.45 6.01
CA GLY A 43 -1.48 13.00 7.40
C GLY A 43 -1.03 11.55 7.57
N VAL A 44 -1.16 10.71 6.53
CA VAL A 44 -0.67 9.32 6.51
C VAL A 44 0.73 9.26 5.92
N SER A 45 1.04 10.09 4.91
CA SER A 45 2.36 10.17 4.30
C SER A 45 3.45 10.49 5.34
N SER A 46 3.12 11.26 6.39
CA SER A 46 4.02 11.59 7.51
C SER A 46 4.45 10.38 8.34
N TYR A 47 3.75 9.25 8.25
CA TYR A 47 4.16 7.98 8.86
C TYR A 47 4.86 7.06 7.85
N ILE A 48 4.40 7.04 6.60
CA ILE A 48 4.95 6.18 5.54
C ILE A 48 6.41 6.54 5.23
N ILE A 49 6.71 7.82 5.03
CA ILE A 49 8.04 8.25 4.60
C ILE A 49 9.10 7.94 5.67
N PRO A 50 8.92 8.28 6.96
CA PRO A 50 9.88 7.92 8.00
C PRO A 50 9.99 6.41 8.20
N HIS A 51 8.89 5.66 8.14
CA HIS A 51 8.91 4.21 8.23
C HIS A 51 9.80 3.59 7.13
N ASN A 52 9.62 4.02 5.88
CA ASN A 52 10.38 3.50 4.74
C ASN A 52 11.88 3.80 4.86
N LYS A 53 12.24 4.99 5.35
CA LYS A 53 13.63 5.35 5.67
C LYS A 53 14.20 4.46 6.78
N ALA A 54 13.45 4.28 7.87
CA ALA A 54 13.87 3.45 9.01
C ALA A 54 14.05 1.98 8.63
N LEU A 55 13.18 1.44 7.76
CA LEU A 55 13.30 0.07 7.24
C LEU A 55 14.63 -0.13 6.51
N VAL A 56 14.99 0.76 5.58
CA VAL A 56 16.25 0.67 4.83
C VAL A 56 17.44 0.71 5.77
N GLN A 57 17.45 1.64 6.73
CA GLN A 57 18.50 1.75 7.74
C GLN A 57 18.62 0.49 8.60
N LEU A 58 17.49 -0.08 9.04
CA LEU A 58 17.46 -1.29 9.84
C LEU A 58 18.03 -2.49 9.07
N VAL A 59 17.63 -2.68 7.81
CA VAL A 59 18.10 -3.81 7.00
C VAL A 59 19.60 -3.67 6.68
N GLN A 60 20.09 -2.46 6.43
CA GLN A 60 21.52 -2.18 6.31
C GLN A 60 22.29 -2.53 7.59
N GLN A 61 21.73 -2.20 8.77
CA GLN A 61 22.35 -2.56 10.06
C GLN A 61 22.35 -4.07 10.30
N LEU A 62 21.30 -4.78 9.89
CA LEU A 62 21.23 -6.24 9.99
C LEU A 62 22.29 -6.90 9.11
N ALA A 63 22.50 -6.41 7.88
CA ALA A 63 23.53 -6.91 6.98
C ALA A 63 24.95 -6.77 7.54
N LYS A 64 25.21 -5.73 8.35
CA LYS A 64 26.48 -5.57 9.07
C LYS A 64 26.66 -6.53 10.24
N LYS A 65 25.56 -7.00 10.85
CA LYS A 65 25.57 -7.82 12.08
C LYS A 65 25.43 -9.32 11.83
N LEU A 66 24.83 -9.71 10.71
CA LEU A 66 24.44 -11.08 10.43
C LEU A 66 25.27 -11.62 9.25
N THR A 67 26.25 -12.47 9.56
CA THR A 67 27.12 -13.08 8.56
C THR A 67 26.34 -13.84 7.49
N GLY A 68 26.59 -13.52 6.22
CA GLY A 68 25.90 -14.15 5.10
C GLY A 68 24.45 -13.67 4.88
N PHE A 69 23.99 -12.65 5.62
CA PHE A 69 22.71 -12.01 5.37
C PHE A 69 22.74 -11.22 4.05
N LYS A 70 21.88 -11.63 3.11
CA LYS A 70 21.67 -10.97 1.83
C LYS A 70 20.27 -10.42 1.79
N TYR A 71 20.11 -9.23 1.22
CA TYR A 71 18.80 -8.62 1.11
C TYR A 71 18.61 -7.82 -0.17
N SER A 72 17.35 -7.63 -0.53
CA SER A 72 16.90 -6.59 -1.44
C SER A 72 15.78 -5.79 -0.78
N VAL A 73 15.70 -4.49 -1.08
CA VAL A 73 14.55 -3.66 -0.73
C VAL A 73 13.97 -3.14 -2.03
N TYR A 74 12.74 -3.51 -2.34
CA TYR A 74 12.00 -2.94 -3.46
C TYR A 74 11.31 -1.66 -3.01
N ASP A 75 11.50 -0.58 -3.78
CA ASP A 75 10.84 0.70 -3.55
C ASP A 75 9.40 0.65 -4.04
N PHE A 76 8.57 0.00 -3.23
CA PHE A 76 7.15 -0.18 -3.50
C PHE A 76 6.38 1.15 -3.40
N TYR A 77 6.83 2.09 -2.57
CA TYR A 77 6.26 3.44 -2.51
C TYR A 77 6.28 4.11 -3.89
N SER A 78 7.46 4.24 -4.49
CA SER A 78 7.59 4.86 -5.81
C SER A 78 6.89 4.03 -6.90
N GLY A 79 7.02 2.70 -6.84
CA GLY A 79 6.36 1.80 -7.80
C GLY A 79 4.83 1.89 -7.78
N SER A 80 4.22 2.02 -6.60
CA SER A 80 2.77 2.20 -6.46
C SER A 80 2.34 3.62 -6.84
N LEU A 81 3.10 4.64 -6.45
CA LEU A 81 2.80 6.03 -6.82
C LEU A 81 2.82 6.25 -8.34
N GLN A 82 3.76 5.63 -9.05
CA GLN A 82 3.81 5.65 -10.52
C GLN A 82 2.56 5.04 -11.16
N ARG A 83 2.09 3.90 -10.64
CA ARG A 83 0.83 3.29 -11.11
C ARG A 83 -0.36 4.18 -10.85
N ILE A 84 -0.43 4.82 -9.68
CA ILE A 84 -1.53 5.72 -9.31
C ILE A 84 -1.54 6.98 -10.17
N ASN A 85 -0.38 7.56 -10.46
CA ASN A 85 -0.27 8.80 -11.24
C ASN A 85 -0.34 8.56 -12.75
N HIS A 86 0.05 7.37 -13.23
CA HIS A 86 0.07 7.01 -14.64
C HIS A 86 -0.61 5.65 -14.91
N PRO A 87 -1.88 5.45 -14.52
CA PRO A 87 -2.54 4.15 -14.58
C PRO A 87 -2.53 3.51 -15.97
N SER A 88 -2.71 4.32 -17.01
CA SER A 88 -2.76 3.85 -18.40
C SER A 88 -1.45 3.22 -18.88
N LEU A 89 -0.28 3.69 -18.39
CA LEU A 89 1.02 3.07 -18.69
C LEU A 89 1.13 1.63 -18.16
N TYR A 90 0.30 1.30 -17.18
CA TYR A 90 0.28 -0.01 -16.54
C TYR A 90 -1.00 -0.80 -16.84
N GLY A 91 -1.82 -0.35 -17.81
CA GLY A 91 -3.03 -1.04 -18.25
C GLY A 91 -4.28 -0.77 -17.40
N TYR A 92 -4.23 0.15 -16.44
CA TYR A 92 -5.37 0.52 -15.62
C TYR A 92 -6.08 1.77 -16.15
N LYS A 93 -7.37 1.91 -15.83
CA LYS A 93 -8.20 3.09 -16.13
C LYS A 93 -8.59 3.87 -14.88
N GLU A 94 -8.69 3.20 -13.74
CA GLU A 94 -9.11 3.78 -12.47
C GLU A 94 -8.06 3.57 -11.37
N ALA A 95 -7.68 4.67 -10.72
CA ALA A 95 -6.55 4.77 -9.80
C ALA A 95 -6.88 5.45 -8.46
N LYS A 96 -8.14 5.82 -8.25
CA LYS A 96 -8.64 6.53 -7.06
C LYS A 96 -9.77 5.76 -6.39
N THR A 97 -10.62 5.11 -7.18
CA THR A 97 -11.81 4.38 -6.71
C THR A 97 -11.55 2.88 -6.70
N ALA A 98 -11.89 2.21 -5.60
CA ALA A 98 -11.77 0.75 -5.49
C ALA A 98 -12.72 0.04 -6.48
N CYS A 99 -12.36 -1.17 -6.92
CA CYS A 99 -13.29 -1.98 -7.71
C CYS A 99 -14.52 -2.33 -6.87
N CYS A 100 -14.31 -2.71 -5.62
CA CYS A 100 -15.32 -3.21 -4.71
C CYS A 100 -15.38 -2.33 -3.45
N GLY A 101 -16.59 -2.04 -2.96
CA GLY A 101 -16.78 -1.31 -1.70
C GLY A 101 -18.00 -0.38 -1.75
N THR A 102 -18.11 0.53 -0.78
CA THR A 102 -19.18 1.55 -0.73
C THR A 102 -18.65 2.94 -0.38
N GLY A 103 -19.52 3.94 -0.55
CA GLY A 103 -19.23 5.32 -0.21
C GLY A 103 -18.28 5.99 -1.20
N LYS A 104 -17.72 7.15 -0.80
CA LYS A 104 -16.79 7.90 -1.64
C LYS A 104 -15.54 7.08 -1.93
N PHE A 105 -15.10 7.09 -3.19
CA PHE A 105 -14.02 6.25 -3.72
C PHE A 105 -14.21 4.74 -3.52
N ARG A 106 -15.39 4.28 -3.10
CA ARG A 106 -15.59 2.90 -2.60
C ARG A 106 -14.61 2.53 -1.48
N GLY A 107 -14.17 3.52 -0.71
CA GLY A 107 -13.14 3.36 0.33
C GLY A 107 -13.64 2.77 1.65
N VAL A 108 -14.93 2.45 1.75
CA VAL A 108 -15.45 1.67 2.88
C VAL A 108 -15.27 0.19 2.58
N PHE A 109 -14.52 -0.49 3.44
CA PHE A 109 -14.29 -1.92 3.33
C PHE A 109 -15.57 -2.71 3.63
N SER A 110 -16.41 -2.93 2.62
CA SER A 110 -17.66 -3.70 2.73
C SER A 110 -17.71 -4.93 1.83
N CYS A 111 -16.66 -5.15 1.02
CA CYS A 111 -16.54 -6.27 0.10
C CYS A 111 -16.79 -7.63 0.77
N GLY A 112 -17.62 -8.44 0.11
CA GLY A 112 -18.04 -9.75 0.61
C GLY A 112 -19.12 -9.71 1.69
N GLY A 113 -19.55 -8.53 2.14
CA GLY A 113 -20.70 -8.36 3.05
C GLY A 113 -20.54 -8.97 4.44
N LYS A 114 -19.30 -9.23 4.87
CA LYS A 114 -18.98 -9.85 6.18
C LYS A 114 -18.55 -8.84 7.25
N ARG A 115 -18.48 -7.55 6.91
CA ARG A 115 -18.06 -6.46 7.81
C ARG A 115 -19.29 -5.67 8.29
N LEU A 116 -19.07 -4.56 8.99
CA LEU A 116 -20.15 -3.73 9.55
C LEU A 116 -21.13 -3.24 8.48
N VAL A 117 -20.60 -2.78 7.35
CA VAL A 117 -21.40 -2.46 6.15
C VAL A 117 -21.49 -3.73 5.31
N LYS A 118 -22.71 -4.18 5.02
CA LYS A 118 -22.96 -5.44 4.31
C LYS A 118 -23.08 -5.25 2.81
N GLU A 119 -23.57 -4.08 2.40
CA GLU A 119 -23.75 -3.69 1.01
C GLU A 119 -22.39 -3.38 0.38
N TYR A 120 -22.21 -3.75 -0.89
CA TYR A 120 -21.05 -3.37 -1.68
C TYR A 120 -21.43 -3.20 -3.14
N GLU A 121 -20.77 -2.26 -3.78
CA GLU A 121 -20.75 -2.17 -5.23
C GLU A 121 -19.56 -2.95 -5.75
N LEU A 122 -19.68 -3.51 -6.95
CA LEU A 122 -18.59 -4.15 -7.68
C LEU A 122 -18.39 -3.44 -9.02
N CYS A 123 -17.13 -3.28 -9.43
CA CYS A 123 -16.82 -2.77 -10.75
C CYS A 123 -17.13 -3.83 -11.82
N LYS A 124 -17.42 -3.37 -13.04
CA LYS A 124 -17.69 -4.29 -14.17
C LYS A 124 -16.44 -5.04 -14.62
N ASN A 125 -15.29 -4.35 -14.64
CA ASN A 125 -14.02 -4.88 -15.12
C ASN A 125 -12.94 -4.73 -14.05
N ILE A 126 -12.52 -5.84 -13.45
CA ILE A 126 -11.53 -5.84 -12.37
C ILE A 126 -10.18 -5.31 -12.85
N GLY A 127 -9.77 -5.68 -14.07
CA GLY A 127 -8.50 -5.25 -14.66
C GLY A 127 -8.38 -3.75 -14.93
N ASP A 128 -9.50 -3.01 -14.93
CA ASP A 128 -9.47 -1.56 -15.11
C ASP A 128 -9.06 -0.81 -13.83
N HIS A 129 -9.07 -1.46 -12.64
CA HIS A 129 -8.82 -0.82 -11.35
C HIS A 129 -7.49 -1.22 -10.72
N ILE A 130 -6.76 -0.25 -10.16
CA ILE A 130 -5.57 -0.52 -9.34
C ILE A 130 -5.93 -1.12 -7.98
N PHE A 131 -7.01 -0.61 -7.37
CA PHE A 131 -7.42 -0.99 -6.03
C PHE A 131 -8.60 -1.96 -6.09
N TRP A 132 -8.51 -3.03 -5.29
CA TRP A 132 -9.61 -3.96 -5.12
C TRP A 132 -10.67 -3.41 -4.16
N ASP A 133 -10.30 -3.12 -2.91
CA ASP A 133 -11.14 -2.56 -1.83
C ASP A 133 -10.49 -1.36 -1.11
#